data_AF-A0A7R9Z4R5-F1
#
_entry.id   AF-A0A7R9Z4R5-F1
#
_cell.length_a   1.000
_cell.length_b   1.000
_cell.length_c   1.000
_cell.angle_alpha   90.00
_cell.angle_beta   90.00
_cell.angle_gamma   90.00
#
_symmetry.space_group_name_H-M   'P 1'
#
loop_
_entity.id
_entity.type
_entity.pdbx_description
1 polymer ?
#
loop_
_entity_poly.entity_id
_entity_poly.type
_entity_poly.pdbx_seq_one_letter_code
_entity_poly.pdbx_strand_id
1 'polypeptide(L)'
;PAYINVSSSTKVSNTSVESSAEQIRAKQITEYLATLDGSPDAFEKYEVQAYRLLHPDLVVESEGGKEIRLDAFITLVRENYIANGCIAEVQAIQHNQDDTITVTIKNYLPGEEGDVTRQLIHFADDGRIVRVEGEDTSNKHK
;
A
#
# COMPACT_ATOMS: atom_id res chain seq x y z
N PRO A 1 59.28 18.81 -6.88
CA PRO A 1 58.10 18.12 -7.45
C PRO A 1 57.25 17.49 -6.32
N ALA A 2 56.12 18.12 -5.99
CA ALA A 2 55.16 17.59 -5.02
C ALA A 2 54.08 16.80 -5.76
N TYR A 3 53.89 15.53 -5.41
CA TYR A 3 52.78 14.71 -5.88
C TYR A 3 51.56 14.99 -5.00
N ILE A 4 50.47 15.48 -5.60
CA ILE A 4 49.16 15.52 -4.95
C ILE A 4 48.42 14.26 -5.36
N ASN A 5 48.22 13.36 -4.40
CA ASN A 5 47.29 12.24 -4.53
C ASN A 5 45.89 12.74 -4.13
N VAL A 6 45.00 12.90 -5.11
CA VAL A 6 43.57 13.12 -4.88
C VAL A 6 42.84 11.91 -5.43
N SER A 7 42.61 10.93 -4.55
CA SER A 7 41.55 9.95 -4.72
C SER A 7 40.63 10.06 -3.50
N SER A 8 39.63 10.92 -3.63
CA SER A 8 38.48 10.94 -2.71
C SER A 8 37.27 10.48 -3.50
N SER A 9 37.10 9.16 -3.61
CA SER A 9 35.80 8.58 -3.92
C SER A 9 34.92 8.75 -2.70
N THR A 10 34.19 9.86 -2.64
CA THR A 10 33.10 10.04 -1.68
C THR A 10 31.98 9.09 -2.09
N LYS A 11 31.91 7.94 -1.42
CA LYS A 11 30.74 7.06 -1.46
C LYS A 11 29.63 7.82 -0.72
N VAL A 12 28.77 8.50 -1.46
CA VAL A 12 27.59 9.15 -0.89
C VAL A 12 26.65 8.04 -0.44
N SER A 13 26.51 7.89 0.88
CA SER A 13 25.57 6.95 1.48
C SER A 13 24.13 7.42 1.19
N ASN A 14 23.42 6.67 0.34
CA ASN A 14 22.02 6.92 -0.05
C ASN A 14 20.98 6.68 1.07
N THR A 15 21.41 6.24 2.24
CA THR A 15 20.56 5.71 3.31
C THR A 15 19.57 6.74 3.92
N SER A 16 19.82 8.05 3.77
CA SER A 16 18.93 9.09 4.33
C SER A 16 17.69 9.38 3.47
N VAL A 17 17.74 9.17 2.15
CA VAL A 17 16.62 9.51 1.25
C VAL A 17 15.60 8.37 1.23
N GLU A 18 16.07 7.11 1.19
CA GLU A 18 15.25 5.89 1.25
C GLU A 18 14.35 5.90 2.50
N SER A 19 14.93 6.14 3.68
CA SER A 19 14.19 6.25 4.97
C SER A 19 13.06 7.29 4.93
N SER A 20 13.24 8.40 4.22
CA SER A 20 12.20 9.44 4.11
C SER A 20 11.08 9.06 3.14
N ALA A 21 11.41 8.45 2.01
CA ALA A 21 10.43 8.00 1.02
C ALA A 21 9.58 6.86 1.57
N GLU A 22 10.20 5.92 2.29
CA GLU A 22 9.54 4.83 2.99
C GLU A 22 8.51 5.35 4.01
N GLN A 23 8.92 6.29 4.86
CA GLN A 23 8.02 6.92 5.84
C GLN A 23 6.85 7.66 5.18
N ILE A 24 7.11 8.35 4.07
CA ILE A 24 6.05 9.04 3.30
C ILE A 24 5.05 8.03 2.74
N ARG A 25 5.52 6.94 2.13
CA ARG A 25 4.66 5.88 1.56
C ARG A 25 3.82 5.21 2.66
N ALA A 26 4.44 4.83 3.77
CA ALA A 26 3.74 4.22 4.91
C ALA A 26 2.65 5.14 5.48
N LYS A 27 2.95 6.44 5.61
CA LYS A 27 1.99 7.45 6.04
C LYS A 27 0.83 7.59 5.04
N GLN A 28 1.11 7.68 3.74
CA GLN A 28 0.09 7.79 2.70
C GLN A 28 -0.85 6.58 2.66
N ILE A 29 -0.30 5.37 2.79
CA ILE A 29 -1.08 4.13 2.89
C ILE A 29 -1.98 4.16 4.12
N THR A 30 -1.45 4.58 5.27
CA THR A 30 -2.21 4.68 6.51
C THR A 30 -3.35 5.70 6.39
N GLU A 31 -3.09 6.88 5.84
CA GLU A 31 -4.10 7.91 5.59
C GLU A 31 -5.18 7.45 4.61
N TYR A 32 -4.79 6.72 3.57
CA TYR A 32 -5.72 6.12 2.61
C TYR A 32 -6.63 5.09 3.27
N LEU A 33 -6.07 4.12 4.01
CA LEU A 33 -6.86 3.09 4.68
C LEU A 33 -7.75 3.64 5.80
N ALA A 34 -7.30 4.69 6.49
CA ALA A 34 -8.08 5.37 7.52
C ALA A 34 -9.35 6.06 6.98
N THR A 35 -9.51 6.18 5.66
CA THR A 35 -10.79 6.65 5.07
C THR A 35 -11.89 5.60 5.16
N LEU A 36 -11.56 4.32 5.35
CA LEU A 36 -12.50 3.25 5.66
C LEU A 36 -12.71 3.23 7.18
N ASP A 37 -13.51 4.16 7.69
CA ASP A 37 -13.76 4.38 9.13
C ASP A 37 -15.16 3.92 9.59
N GLY A 38 -15.89 3.22 8.72
CA GLY A 38 -17.26 2.76 8.97
C GLY A 38 -18.32 3.85 8.83
N SER A 39 -17.96 5.09 8.49
CA SER A 39 -18.91 6.17 8.28
C SER A 39 -19.64 6.04 6.93
N PRO A 40 -20.93 6.47 6.84
CA PRO A 40 -21.68 6.42 5.59
C PRO A 40 -21.19 7.42 4.54
N ASP A 41 -20.45 8.46 4.94
CA ASP A 41 -19.84 9.48 4.09
C ASP A 41 -18.37 9.17 3.73
N ALA A 42 -17.83 8.03 4.14
CA ALA A 42 -16.44 7.62 3.90
C ALA A 42 -16.02 7.70 2.43
N PHE A 43 -16.95 7.48 1.48
CA PHE A 43 -16.63 7.42 0.05
C PHE A 43 -16.04 8.73 -0.50
N GLU A 44 -16.51 9.89 -0.05
CA GLU A 44 -15.98 11.18 -0.54
C GLU A 44 -14.50 11.36 -0.15
N LYS A 45 -14.13 10.94 1.07
CA LYS A 45 -12.74 10.98 1.55
C LYS A 45 -11.91 9.91 0.86
N TYR A 46 -12.45 8.70 0.73
CA TYR A 46 -11.80 7.57 0.11
C TYR A 46 -11.45 7.85 -1.35
N GLU A 47 -12.40 8.33 -2.14
CA GLU A 47 -12.23 8.56 -3.59
C GLU A 47 -11.09 9.55 -3.86
N VAL A 48 -11.01 10.65 -3.09
CA VAL A 48 -9.95 11.64 -3.21
C VAL A 48 -8.57 11.04 -2.90
N GLN A 49 -8.46 10.24 -1.83
CA GLN A 49 -7.19 9.59 -1.49
C GLN A 49 -6.83 8.48 -2.50
N ALA A 50 -7.82 7.74 -3.00
CA ALA A 50 -7.63 6.68 -3.96
C ALA A 50 -7.05 7.22 -5.27
N TYR A 51 -7.62 8.28 -5.85
CA TYR A 51 -7.07 8.86 -7.09
C TYR A 51 -5.72 9.56 -6.91
N ARG A 52 -5.36 9.91 -5.67
CA ARG A 52 -4.03 10.44 -5.35
C ARG A 52 -2.98 9.32 -5.26
N LEU A 53 -3.33 8.19 -4.65
CA LEU A 53 -2.38 7.12 -4.29
C LEU A 53 -2.33 6.00 -5.33
N LEU A 54 -3.43 5.72 -6.03
CA LEU A 54 -3.56 4.63 -6.98
C LEU A 54 -3.24 5.11 -8.41
N HIS A 55 -2.44 4.33 -9.13
CA HIS A 55 -2.10 4.60 -10.52
C HIS A 55 -3.30 4.28 -11.44
N PRO A 56 -3.50 4.99 -12.56
CA PRO A 56 -4.57 4.68 -13.52
C PRO A 56 -4.51 3.24 -14.06
N ASP A 57 -3.30 2.69 -14.19
CA ASP A 57 -3.06 1.31 -14.63
C ASP A 57 -3.13 0.28 -13.49
N LEU A 58 -3.67 0.64 -12.32
CA LEU A 58 -3.77 -0.24 -11.16
C LEU A 58 -4.32 -1.62 -11.54
N VAL A 59 -3.65 -2.64 -11.00
CA VAL A 59 -4.12 -4.03 -10.97
C VAL A 59 -4.19 -4.51 -9.53
N VAL A 60 -5.36 -4.92 -9.08
CA VAL A 60 -5.54 -5.62 -7.81
C VAL A 60 -5.82 -7.08 -8.11
N GLU A 61 -5.00 -7.98 -7.56
CA GLU A 61 -5.22 -9.42 -7.67
C GLU A 61 -6.19 -9.86 -6.57
N SER A 62 -7.37 -10.34 -6.97
CA SER A 62 -8.32 -10.96 -6.04
C SER A 62 -8.05 -12.45 -5.88
N GLU A 63 -8.72 -13.04 -4.89
CA GLU A 63 -8.77 -14.50 -4.75
C GLU A 63 -9.14 -15.18 -6.09
N GLY A 64 -8.42 -16.25 -6.42
CA GLY A 64 -8.58 -16.97 -7.68
C GLY A 64 -7.82 -16.37 -8.88
N GLY A 65 -6.92 -15.40 -8.66
CA GLY A 65 -6.04 -14.86 -9.70
C GLY A 65 -6.75 -13.92 -10.68
N LYS A 66 -7.92 -13.37 -10.30
CA LYS A 66 -8.64 -12.41 -11.13
C LYS A 66 -8.07 -11.01 -10.89
N GLU A 67 -7.77 -10.32 -12.00
CA GLU A 67 -7.33 -8.93 -11.97
C GLU A 67 -8.53 -7.98 -11.93
N ILE A 68 -8.47 -7.00 -11.02
CA ILE A 68 -9.42 -5.90 -10.90
C ILE A 68 -8.69 -4.60 -11.24
N ARG A 69 -9.22 -3.83 -12.19
CA ARG A 69 -8.70 -2.52 -12.60
C ARG A 69 -9.27 -1.40 -11.73
N LEU A 70 -8.63 -0.23 -11.73
CA LEU A 70 -8.97 0.91 -10.86
C LEU A 70 -10.47 1.18 -10.73
N ASP A 71 -11.18 1.45 -11.82
CA ASP A 71 -12.61 1.82 -11.77
C ASP A 71 -13.47 0.73 -11.12
N ALA A 72 -13.20 -0.53 -11.45
CA ALA A 72 -13.88 -1.69 -10.87
C ALA A 72 -13.53 -1.85 -9.39
N PHE A 73 -12.28 -1.56 -9.01
CA PHE A 73 -11.84 -1.60 -7.62
C PHE A 73 -12.49 -0.49 -6.77
N ILE A 74 -12.55 0.75 -7.26
CA ILE A 74 -13.27 1.86 -6.60
C ILE A 74 -14.75 1.52 -6.43
N THR A 75 -15.38 0.97 -7.47
CA THR A 75 -16.77 0.52 -7.42
C THR A 75 -16.98 -0.57 -6.36
N LEU A 76 -16.09 -1.57 -6.33
CA LEU A 76 -16.12 -2.65 -5.35
C LEU A 76 -16.02 -2.12 -3.92
N VAL A 77 -15.09 -1.19 -3.65
CA VAL A 77 -14.93 -0.60 -2.31
C VAL A 77 -16.16 0.21 -1.91
N ARG A 78 -16.70 1.03 -2.81
CA ARG A 78 -17.92 1.80 -2.55
C ARG A 78 -19.10 0.90 -2.19
N GLU A 79 -19.37 -0.10 -3.03
CA GLU A 79 -20.61 -0.87 -2.99
C GLU A 79 -20.59 -2.01 -1.99
N ASN A 80 -19.40 -2.52 -1.63
CA ASN A 80 -19.29 -3.71 -0.77
C ASN A 80 -18.60 -3.43 0.57
N TYR A 81 -17.68 -2.47 0.65
CA TYR A 81 -16.97 -2.19 1.90
C TYR A 81 -17.60 -0.99 2.59
N ILE A 82 -17.63 0.17 1.94
CA ILE A 82 -18.15 1.41 2.53
C ILE A 82 -19.66 1.30 2.80
N ALA A 83 -20.43 0.81 1.82
CA ALA A 83 -21.88 0.63 1.99
C ALA A 83 -22.26 -0.30 3.16
N ASN A 84 -21.36 -1.20 3.55
CA ASN A 84 -21.55 -2.11 4.68
C ASN A 84 -20.85 -1.64 5.97
N GLY A 85 -20.33 -0.41 6.02
CA GLY A 85 -19.71 0.15 7.22
C GLY A 85 -18.34 -0.46 7.56
N CYS A 86 -17.55 -0.80 6.53
CA CYS A 86 -16.22 -1.35 6.74
C CYS A 86 -15.28 -0.38 7.48
N ILE A 87 -14.58 -0.92 8.48
CA ILE A 87 -13.47 -0.25 9.16
C ILE A 87 -12.18 -0.99 8.80
N ALA A 88 -11.14 -0.27 8.36
CA ALA A 88 -9.83 -0.83 8.11
C ALA A 88 -8.81 -0.33 9.16
N GLU A 89 -8.12 -1.26 9.81
CA GLU A 89 -7.04 -0.97 10.75
C GLU A 89 -5.71 -1.52 10.26
N VAL A 90 -4.74 -0.62 10.08
CA VAL A 90 -3.36 -1.02 9.76
C VAL A 90 -2.71 -1.62 11.00
N GLN A 91 -2.37 -2.91 10.92
CA GLN A 91 -1.68 -3.63 12.00
C GLN A 91 -0.15 -3.55 11.84
N ALA A 92 0.35 -3.62 10.61
CA ALA A 92 1.77 -3.54 10.32
C ALA A 92 2.03 -3.03 8.89
N ILE A 93 3.15 -2.35 8.73
CA ILE A 93 3.73 -1.97 7.43
C ILE A 93 5.19 -2.45 7.45
N GLN A 94 5.56 -3.27 6.47
CA GLN A 94 6.90 -3.79 6.28
C GLN A 94 7.44 -3.32 4.93
N HIS A 95 8.60 -2.68 4.96
CA HIS A 95 9.36 -2.36 3.75
C HIS A 95 10.20 -3.57 3.35
N ASN A 96 10.08 -3.99 2.09
CA ASN A 96 10.82 -5.12 1.54
C ASN A 96 12.07 -4.64 0.79
N GLN A 97 12.96 -5.55 0.43
CA GLN A 97 14.22 -5.22 -0.24
C GLN A 97 14.08 -4.87 -1.73
N ASP A 98 12.89 -5.09 -2.31
CA ASP A 98 12.57 -4.97 -3.73
C ASP A 98 11.64 -3.79 -4.04
N ASP A 99 11.74 -2.71 -3.25
CA ASP A 99 10.91 -1.50 -3.33
C ASP A 99 9.40 -1.73 -3.13
N THR A 100 9.00 -2.94 -2.73
CA THR A 100 7.61 -3.24 -2.36
C THR A 100 7.35 -2.97 -0.88
N ILE A 101 6.07 -2.82 -0.55
CA ILE A 101 5.60 -2.73 0.83
C ILE A 101 4.60 -3.83 1.09
N THR A 102 4.77 -4.56 2.19
CA THR A 102 3.74 -5.45 2.71
C THR A 102 2.94 -4.73 3.80
N VAL A 103 1.62 -4.72 3.66
CA VAL A 103 0.70 -4.14 4.64
C VAL A 103 -0.19 -5.24 5.22
N THR A 104 -0.27 -5.30 6.54
CA THR A 104 -1.23 -6.15 7.25
C THR A 104 -2.39 -5.28 7.71
N ILE A 105 -3.60 -5.61 7.25
CA ILE A 105 -4.81 -4.84 7.48
C ILE A 105 -5.83 -5.75 8.15
N LYS A 106 -6.37 -5.30 9.28
CA LYS A 106 -7.55 -5.92 9.89
C LYS A 106 -8.79 -5.16 9.44
N ASN A 107 -9.67 -5.82 8.70
CA ASN A 107 -10.92 -5.26 8.20
C ASN A 107 -12.08 -5.74 9.05
N TYR A 108 -12.99 -4.85 9.41
CA TYR A 108 -14.16 -5.14 10.21
C TYR A 108 -15.41 -4.74 9.46
N LEU A 109 -16.43 -5.60 9.50
CA LEU A 109 -17.80 -5.21 9.21
C LEU A 109 -18.61 -5.15 10.52
N PRO A 110 -19.69 -4.35 10.59
CA PRO A 110 -20.54 -4.28 11.77
C PRO A 110 -21.07 -5.66 12.18
N GLY A 111 -20.72 -6.10 13.39
CA GLY A 111 -21.14 -7.38 13.95
C GLY A 111 -20.18 -8.56 13.71
N GLU A 112 -19.02 -8.32 13.10
CA GLU A 112 -18.00 -9.34 12.82
C GLU A 112 -16.73 -9.14 13.67
N GLU A 113 -15.97 -10.21 13.91
CA GLU A 113 -14.67 -10.14 14.64
C GLU A 113 -13.55 -9.48 13.82
N GLY A 114 -13.79 -9.36 12.51
CA GLY A 114 -12.89 -8.83 11.50
C GLY A 114 -11.92 -9.88 10.95
N ASP A 115 -11.51 -9.68 9.71
CA ASP A 115 -10.56 -10.53 8.99
C ASP A 115 -9.22 -9.80 8.80
N VAL A 116 -8.12 -10.55 8.88
CA VAL A 116 -6.76 -10.03 8.69
C VAL A 116 -6.27 -10.42 7.30
N THR A 117 -6.06 -9.40 6.48
CA THR A 117 -5.50 -9.53 5.15
C THR A 117 -4.05 -9.04 5.13
N ARG A 118 -3.22 -9.68 4.30
CA ARG A 118 -1.83 -9.25 4.05
C ARG A 118 -1.70 -8.94 2.57
N GLN A 119 -1.26 -7.73 2.26
CA GLN A 119 -1.21 -7.20 0.90
C GLN A 119 0.21 -6.80 0.53
N LEU A 120 0.71 -7.28 -0.61
CA LEU A 120 1.96 -6.86 -1.21
C LEU A 120 1.68 -5.74 -2.22
N ILE A 121 2.33 -4.59 -2.04
CA ILE A 121 2.09 -3.36 -2.79
C ILE A 121 3.31 -3.04 -3.65
N HIS A 122 3.08 -2.85 -4.95
CA HIS A 122 4.07 -2.40 -5.91
C HIS A 122 3.79 -0.97 -6.36
N PHE A 123 4.86 -0.20 -6.55
CA PHE A 123 4.82 1.20 -6.95
C PHE A 123 5.28 1.36 -8.40
N ALA A 124 4.65 2.29 -9.12
CA ALA A 124 5.18 2.81 -10.38
C ALA A 124 6.31 3.82 -10.13
N ASP A 125 7.03 4.21 -11.18
CA ASP A 125 8.13 5.18 -11.12
C ASP A 125 7.70 6.55 -10.58
N ASP A 126 6.42 6.91 -10.71
CA ASP A 126 5.84 8.15 -10.18
C ASP A 126 5.45 8.06 -8.69
N GLY A 127 5.69 6.91 -8.06
CA GLY A 127 5.43 6.66 -6.65
C GLY A 127 4.00 6.26 -6.31
N ARG A 128 3.09 6.11 -7.29
CA ARG A 128 1.72 5.62 -7.07
C ARG A 128 1.67 4.09 -7.07
N ILE A 129 0.67 3.54 -6.41
CA ILE A 129 0.44 2.09 -6.35
C ILE A 129 -0.08 1.61 -7.70
N VAL A 130 0.64 0.69 -8.34
CA VAL A 130 0.28 0.11 -9.65
C VAL A 130 -0.17 -1.34 -9.54
N ARG A 131 0.21 -2.04 -8.47
CA ARG A 131 -0.22 -3.42 -8.24
C ARG A 131 -0.41 -3.71 -6.76
N VAL A 132 -1.45 -4.47 -6.44
CA VAL A 132 -1.70 -5.01 -5.09
C VAL A 132 -1.99 -6.49 -5.21
N GLU A 133 -1.25 -7.31 -4.48
CA GLU A 133 -1.40 -8.77 -4.46
C GLU A 133 -1.76 -9.24 -3.05
N GLY A 134 -2.64 -10.24 -2.96
CA GLY A 134 -2.85 -10.96 -1.70
C GLY A 134 -1.62 -11.80 -1.39
N GLU A 135 -0.98 -11.58 -0.25
CA GLU A 135 0.10 -12.45 0.19
C GLU A 135 -0.52 -13.64 0.91
N ASP A 136 -0.73 -14.73 0.17
CA ASP A 136 -1.15 -16.00 0.75
C ASP A 136 -0.21 -16.35 1.91
N THR A 137 -0.74 -16.38 3.14
CA THR A 137 -0.07 -16.98 4.30
C THR A 137 -0.04 -18.51 4.20
N SER A 138 -0.04 -19.04 2.98
CA SER A 138 0.37 -20.40 2.70
C SER A 138 1.83 -20.51 3.11
N ASN A 139 2.04 -20.96 4.35
CA ASN A 139 3.25 -21.57 4.85
C ASN A 139 3.83 -22.48 3.75
N LYS A 140 4.69 -21.95 2.89
CA LYS A 140 5.74 -22.73 2.23
C LYS A 140 6.82 -23.01 3.28
N HIS A 141 6.42 -23.71 4.33
CA HIS A 141 7.35 -24.41 5.19
C HIS A 141 7.64 -25.76 4.56
N LYS A 142 8.82 -25.78 3.93
CA LYS A 142 9.74 -26.92 3.71
C LYS A 142 9.33 -28.00 2.74
#